data_AF-A0A1F6FMU7-F1
#
_entry.id   AF-A0A1F6FMU7-F1
#
_cell.length_a   1.000
_cell.length_b   1.000
_cell.length_c   1.000
_cell.angle_alpha   90.00
_cell.angle_beta   90.00
_cell.angle_gamma   90.00
#
_symmetry.space_group_name_H-M   'P 1'
#
loop_
_entity.id
_entity.type
_entity.pdbx_description
1 polymer ?
#
loop_
_entity_poly.entity_id
_entity_poly.type
_entity_poly.pdbx_seq_one_letter_code
_entity_poly.pdbx_strand_id
1 'polypeptide(L)'
;MCKKFIKNRRRINYQALKKSPAGFWNMRAGAIMAILLLAVMAVYYLGLINDKATAGYKISELEAKANDLAETNRNLELQVIALQQTTRIEQGAKSMDMVQADNVGYLTVPEERVAVR
;
A
#
# COMPACT_ATOMS: atom_id res chain seq x y z
N MET A 1 -19.62 -6.38 97.64
CA MET A 1 -20.74 -6.16 96.71
C MET A 1 -20.41 -5.01 95.76
N CYS A 2 -20.58 -5.28 94.46
CA CYS A 2 -20.64 -4.38 93.28
C CYS A 2 -19.69 -3.17 93.20
N LYS A 3 -18.56 -3.41 92.51
CA LYS A 3 -17.65 -2.41 91.95
C LYS A 3 -18.27 -1.69 90.74
N LYS A 4 -18.10 -0.38 90.71
CA LYS A 4 -17.80 0.45 89.54
C LYS A 4 -18.69 0.26 88.30
N PHE A 5 -19.83 0.96 88.26
CA PHE A 5 -20.46 1.34 87.00
C PHE A 5 -19.65 2.48 86.36
N ILE A 6 -18.72 2.12 85.47
CA ILE A 6 -17.95 3.06 84.65
C ILE A 6 -18.89 3.62 83.59
N LYS A 7 -19.25 4.91 83.76
CA LYS A 7 -19.95 5.73 82.77
C LYS A 7 -18.99 6.01 81.60
N ASN A 8 -18.88 5.07 80.67
CA ASN A 8 -18.08 5.23 79.46
C ASN A 8 -18.87 6.05 78.43
N ARG A 9 -18.90 7.37 78.61
CA ARG A 9 -19.48 8.30 77.64
C ARG A 9 -18.40 8.64 76.61
N ARG A 10 -18.17 7.75 75.63
CA ARG A 10 -17.31 8.05 74.47
C ARG A 10 -17.92 9.23 73.72
N ARG A 11 -17.26 10.39 73.78
CA ARG A 11 -17.54 11.48 72.86
C ARG A 11 -17.02 11.05 71.49
N ILE A 12 -17.92 10.63 70.61
CA ILE A 12 -17.58 10.38 69.22
C ILE A 12 -17.28 11.75 68.61
N ASN A 13 -16.00 12.01 68.32
CA ASN A 13 -15.57 13.22 67.63
C ASN A 13 -15.97 13.12 66.15
N TYR A 14 -17.15 13.65 65.80
CA TYR A 14 -17.63 13.75 64.42
C TYR A 14 -16.80 14.70 63.53
N GLN A 15 -15.83 15.41 64.11
CA GLN A 15 -15.00 16.39 63.39
C GLN A 15 -13.76 15.79 62.71
N ALA A 16 -13.49 14.49 62.85
CA ALA A 16 -12.34 13.82 62.24
C ALA A 16 -12.56 13.36 60.78
N LEU A 17 -13.79 13.43 60.27
CA LEU A 17 -14.13 13.17 58.86
C LEU A 17 -14.18 14.47 58.03
N LYS A 18 -13.30 15.42 58.36
CA LYS A 18 -13.12 16.62 57.56
C LYS A 18 -12.51 16.20 56.22
N LYS A 19 -13.35 16.10 55.20
CA LYS A 19 -12.99 15.83 53.79
C LYS A 19 -11.72 16.60 53.44
N SER A 20 -10.66 15.87 53.14
CA SER A 20 -9.48 16.43 52.49
C SER A 20 -9.89 17.06 51.16
N PRO A 21 -9.37 18.24 50.79
CA PRO A 21 -9.58 18.84 49.46
C PRO A 21 -8.92 18.04 48.32
N ALA A 22 -8.38 16.84 48.60
CA ALA A 22 -7.78 15.92 47.63
C ALA A 22 -8.68 15.64 46.41
N GLY A 23 -10.01 15.73 46.54
CA GLY A 23 -10.91 15.55 45.40
C GLY A 23 -10.69 16.55 44.26
N PHE A 24 -10.34 17.80 44.57
CA PHE A 24 -10.19 18.85 43.54
C PHE A 24 -8.85 18.77 42.80
N TRP A 25 -7.78 18.42 43.51
CA TRP A 25 -6.47 18.14 42.91
C TRP A 25 -6.50 16.87 42.06
N ASN A 26 -7.19 15.82 42.52
CA ASN A 26 -7.35 14.58 41.77
C ASN A 26 -8.19 14.77 40.50
N MET A 27 -9.23 15.62 40.56
CA MET A 27 -10.07 15.92 39.40
C MET A 27 -9.32 16.76 38.35
N ARG A 28 -8.51 17.74 38.79
CA ARG A 28 -7.63 18.50 37.88
C ARG A 28 -6.55 17.65 37.25
N ALA A 29 -5.90 16.77 38.03
CA ALA A 29 -4.92 15.83 37.52
C ALA A 29 -5.55 14.85 36.50
N GLY A 30 -6.76 14.35 36.77
CA GLY A 30 -7.51 13.51 35.84
C GLY A 30 -7.84 14.21 34.52
N ALA A 31 -8.26 15.49 34.59
CA ALA A 31 -8.53 16.28 33.39
C ALA A 31 -7.26 16.52 32.56
N ILE A 32 -6.13 16.84 33.20
CA ILE A 32 -4.83 16.98 32.51
C ILE A 32 -4.41 15.67 31.84
N MET A 33 -4.59 14.54 32.53
CA MET A 33 -4.25 13.22 31.98
C MET A 33 -5.14 12.85 30.79
N ALA A 34 -6.44 13.17 30.84
CA ALA A 34 -7.37 12.97 29.72
C ALA A 34 -7.01 13.82 28.50
N ILE A 35 -6.61 15.09 28.72
CA ILE A 35 -6.15 15.98 27.63
C ILE A 35 -4.86 15.44 27.00
N LEU A 36 -3.91 14.98 27.82
CA LEU A 36 -2.68 14.34 27.35
C LEU A 36 -2.97 13.09 26.52
N LEU A 37 -3.88 12.23 26.98
CA LEU A 37 -4.30 11.04 26.26
C LEU A 37 -4.92 11.39 24.90
N LEU A 38 -5.80 12.40 24.86
CA LEU A 38 -6.39 12.91 23.62
C LEU A 38 -5.34 13.46 22.66
N ALA A 39 -4.37 14.22 23.17
CA ALA A 39 -3.27 14.74 22.35
C ALA A 39 -2.41 13.62 21.77
N VAL A 40 -2.09 12.58 22.55
CA VAL A 40 -1.35 11.41 22.07
C VAL A 40 -2.16 10.66 21.02
N MET A 41 -3.47 10.44 21.21
CA MET A 41 -4.33 9.83 20.20
C MET A 41 -4.40 10.66 18.91
N ALA A 42 -4.47 11.99 19.01
CA ALA A 42 -4.51 12.86 17.85
C ALA A 42 -3.21 12.76 17.03
N VAL A 43 -2.04 12.81 17.68
CA VAL A 43 -0.74 12.65 17.03
C VAL A 43 -0.60 11.25 16.42
N TYR A 44 -1.00 10.21 17.15
CA TYR A 44 -0.99 8.83 16.66
C TYR A 44 -1.88 8.66 15.41
N TYR A 45 -3.07 9.25 15.43
CA TYR A 45 -4.01 9.22 14.31
C TYR A 45 -3.45 9.94 13.07
N LEU A 46 -2.80 11.09 13.27
CA LEU A 46 -2.09 11.82 12.21
C LEU A 46 -0.93 11.01 11.62
N GLY A 47 -0.17 10.29 12.46
CA GLY A 47 0.85 9.36 11.98
C GLY A 47 0.25 8.24 11.12
N LEU A 48 -0.85 7.64 11.58
CA LEU A 48 -1.55 6.58 10.86
C LEU A 48 -2.03 7.06 9.48
N ILE A 49 -2.60 8.27 9.40
CA ILE A 49 -3.14 8.79 8.13
C ILE A 49 -2.02 9.18 7.16
N ASN A 50 -0.90 9.70 7.66
CA ASN A 50 0.27 10.03 6.85
C ASN A 50 0.93 8.77 6.25
N ASP A 51 1.02 7.68 7.01
CA ASP A 51 1.48 6.39 6.49
C ASP A 51 0.52 5.84 5.42
N LYS A 52 -0.80 5.98 5.61
CA LYS A 52 -1.81 5.57 4.62
C LYS A 52 -1.76 6.43 3.36
N ALA A 53 -1.51 7.74 3.48
CA ALA A 53 -1.35 8.63 2.33
C ALA A 53 -0.10 8.27 1.51
N THR A 54 1.00 7.94 2.18
CA THR A 54 2.24 7.49 1.54
C THR A 54 2.05 6.12 0.87
N ALA A 55 1.25 5.23 1.47
CA ALA A 55 0.86 3.96 0.85
C ALA A 55 -0.02 4.17 -0.40
N GLY A 56 -0.93 5.15 -0.37
CA GLY A 56 -1.76 5.52 -1.52
C GLY A 56 -0.95 5.98 -2.73
N TYR A 57 0.12 6.76 -2.52
CA TYR A 57 1.04 7.16 -3.58
C TYR A 57 1.76 5.96 -4.22
N LYS A 58 2.26 5.03 -3.41
CA LYS A 58 2.90 3.80 -3.92
C LYS A 58 1.92 2.93 -4.72
N ILE A 59 0.67 2.82 -4.25
CA ILE A 59 -0.38 2.09 -4.95
C ILE A 59 -0.70 2.76 -6.29
N SER A 60 -0.86 4.08 -6.32
CA SER A 60 -1.11 4.83 -7.55
C SER A 60 0.03 4.72 -8.55
N GLU A 61 1.29 4.73 -8.09
CA GLU A 61 2.45 4.52 -8.95
C GLU A 61 2.51 3.10 -9.52
N LEU A 62 2.19 2.09 -8.71
CA LEU A 62 2.11 0.70 -9.14
C LEU A 62 0.98 0.48 -10.16
N GLU A 63 -0.18 1.12 -9.95
CA GLU A 63 -1.33 1.06 -10.84
C GLU A 63 -1.04 1.76 -12.18
N ALA A 64 -0.35 2.90 -12.15
CA ALA A 64 0.11 3.58 -13.36
C ALA A 64 1.07 2.70 -14.18
N LYS A 65 2.04 2.04 -13.52
CA LYS A 65 2.97 1.11 -14.20
C LYS A 65 2.25 -0.12 -14.76
N ALA A 66 1.26 -0.65 -14.05
CA ALA A 66 0.46 -1.77 -14.53
C ALA A 66 -0.35 -1.40 -15.78
N ASN A 67 -0.96 -0.21 -15.79
CA ASN A 67 -1.70 0.28 -16.95
C ASN A 67 -0.80 0.53 -18.17
N ASP A 68 0.36 1.16 -17.97
CA ASP A 68 1.34 1.41 -19.05
C ASP A 68 1.84 0.10 -19.67
N LEU A 69 2.12 -0.91 -18.83
CA LEU A 69 2.52 -2.24 -19.30
C LEU A 69 1.40 -2.97 -20.05
N ALA A 70 0.16 -2.83 -19.59
CA ALA A 70 -1.02 -3.41 -20.27
C ALA A 70 -1.26 -2.76 -21.63
N GLU A 71 -1.11 -1.44 -21.73
CA GLU A 71 -1.21 -0.70 -22.99
C GLU A 71 -0.10 -1.10 -23.97
N THR A 72 1.14 -1.22 -23.46
CA THR A 72 2.29 -1.67 -24.26
C THR A 72 2.08 -3.08 -24.81
N ASN A 73 1.60 -4.02 -23.99
CA ASN A 73 1.26 -5.37 -24.44
C ASN A 73 0.17 -5.37 -25.51
N ARG A 74 -0.88 -4.57 -25.33
CA ARG A 74 -1.95 -4.45 -26.34
C ARG A 74 -1.43 -3.91 -27.67
N ASN A 75 -0.55 -2.93 -27.64
CA ASN A 75 0.10 -2.39 -28.84
C ASN A 75 1.02 -3.42 -29.51
N LEU A 76 1.73 -4.24 -28.74
CA LEU A 76 2.54 -5.33 -29.26
C LEU A 76 1.66 -6.42 -29.90
N GLU A 77 0.55 -6.80 -29.28
CA GLU A 77 -0.39 -7.75 -29.87
C GLU A 77 -0.94 -7.26 -31.20
N LEU A 78 -1.33 -5.99 -31.30
CA LEU A 78 -1.77 -5.39 -32.56
C LEU A 78 -0.69 -5.43 -33.64
N GLN A 79 0.57 -5.18 -33.27
CA GLN A 79 1.70 -5.29 -34.20
C GLN A 79 1.94 -6.73 -34.64
N VAL A 80 1.88 -7.69 -33.72
CA VAL A 80 1.99 -9.12 -34.03
C VAL A 80 0.88 -9.54 -34.98
N ILE A 81 -0.36 -9.14 -34.74
CA ILE A 81 -1.49 -9.39 -35.64
C ILE A 81 -1.23 -8.76 -37.01
N ALA A 82 -0.75 -7.51 -37.05
CA ALA A 82 -0.43 -6.82 -38.29
C ALA A 82 0.72 -7.49 -39.09
N LEU A 83 1.70 -8.07 -38.39
CA LEU A 83 2.83 -8.81 -38.96
C LEU A 83 2.42 -10.22 -39.42
N GLN A 84 1.56 -10.90 -38.65
CA GLN A 84 1.06 -12.25 -38.94
C GLN A 84 -0.03 -12.28 -40.01
N GLN A 85 -0.59 -11.15 -40.40
CA GLN A 85 -1.49 -11.08 -41.55
C GLN A 85 -0.73 -11.39 -42.84
N THR A 86 -0.60 -12.68 -43.14
CA THR A 86 -0.13 -13.26 -44.41
C THR A 86 -0.82 -12.60 -45.61
N THR A 87 -2.05 -12.13 -45.44
CA THR A 87 -2.83 -11.38 -46.44
C THR A 87 -2.12 -10.13 -46.95
N ARG A 88 -1.34 -9.41 -46.12
CA ARG A 88 -0.54 -8.25 -46.59
C ARG A 88 0.64 -8.68 -47.45
N ILE A 89 1.27 -9.81 -47.10
CA ILE A 89 2.38 -10.37 -47.86
C ILE A 89 1.86 -10.89 -49.21
N GLU A 90 0.70 -11.56 -49.22
CA GLU A 90 0.04 -12.02 -50.45
C GLU A 90 -0.44 -10.87 -51.34
N GLN A 91 -1.00 -9.80 -50.76
CA GLN A 91 -1.42 -8.61 -51.52
C GLN A 91 -0.22 -7.84 -52.09
N GLY A 92 0.86 -7.67 -51.30
CA GLY A 92 2.10 -7.08 -51.78
C GLY A 92 2.78 -7.94 -52.86
N ALA A 93 2.74 -9.26 -52.72
CA ALA A 93 3.24 -10.18 -53.73
C ALA A 93 2.44 -10.09 -55.04
N LYS A 94 1.11 -10.01 -54.96
CA LYS A 94 0.25 -9.77 -56.12
C LYS A 94 0.46 -8.41 -56.77
N SER A 95 0.70 -7.34 -55.99
CA SER A 95 0.94 -6.00 -56.57
C SER A 95 2.32 -5.84 -57.19
N MET A 96 3.25 -6.75 -56.89
CA MET A 96 4.60 -6.78 -57.45
C MET A 96 4.76 -7.82 -58.58
N ASP A 97 3.66 -8.37 -59.12
CA ASP A 97 3.66 -9.44 -60.13
C ASP A 97 4.54 -10.65 -59.74
N MET A 98 4.66 -10.92 -58.43
CA MET A 98 5.43 -12.07 -57.97
C MET A 98 4.63 -13.36 -58.20
N VAL A 99 5.24 -14.28 -58.94
CA VAL A 99 4.69 -15.60 -59.26
C VAL A 99 5.14 -16.63 -58.21
N GLN A 100 4.27 -17.58 -57.87
CA GLN A 100 4.56 -18.63 -56.90
C GLN A 100 5.73 -19.50 -57.38
N ALA A 101 6.78 -19.62 -56.57
CA ALA A 101 7.98 -20.39 -56.93
C ALA A 101 7.77 -21.88 -56.61
N ASP A 102 7.37 -22.67 -57.60
CA ASP A 102 7.11 -24.10 -57.44
C ASP A 102 8.39 -24.97 -57.37
N ASN A 103 9.51 -24.47 -57.91
CA ASN A 103 10.78 -25.19 -57.95
C ASN A 103 11.94 -24.27 -57.56
N VAL A 104 12.30 -24.28 -56.29
CA VAL A 104 13.44 -23.52 -55.77
C VAL A 104 14.69 -24.41 -55.82
N GLY A 105 15.50 -24.25 -56.85
CA GLY A 105 16.82 -24.88 -56.93
C GLY A 105 17.79 -24.14 -56.02
N TYR A 106 18.11 -24.72 -54.87
CA TYR A 106 19.15 -24.17 -54.00
C TYR A 106 20.52 -24.35 -54.68
N LEU A 107 21.21 -23.25 -54.94
CA LEU A 107 22.60 -23.29 -55.35
C LEU A 107 23.42 -23.80 -54.16
N THR A 108 23.84 -25.06 -54.22
CA THR A 108 24.89 -25.56 -53.34
C THR A 108 26.20 -24.91 -53.76
N VAL A 109 26.59 -23.87 -53.04
CA VAL A 109 27.93 -23.26 -53.15
C VAL A 109 28.92 -24.34 -52.71
N PRO A 110 29.84 -24.81 -53.59
CA PRO A 110 30.91 -25.70 -53.16
C PRO A 110 31.70 -25.02 -52.05
N GLU A 111 32.12 -25.77 -51.03
CA GLU A 111 32.96 -25.26 -49.93
C GLU A 111 34.34 -24.83 -50.44
N GLU A 112 34.41 -23.70 -51.13
CA GLU A 112 35.68 -23.06 -51.43
C GLU A 112 35.95 -22.05 -50.32
N ARG A 113 36.90 -22.44 -49.49
CA ARG A 113 37.34 -21.76 -48.26
C ARG A 113 37.46 -20.25 -48.48
N VAL A 114 36.55 -19.51 -47.89
CA VAL A 114 36.66 -18.05 -47.80
C VAL A 114 37.78 -17.74 -46.81
N ALA A 115 38.87 -17.15 -47.31
CA ALA A 115 39.96 -16.70 -46.46
C ALA A 115 39.50 -15.51 -45.61
N VAL A 116 39.45 -15.71 -44.30
CA VAL A 116 39.28 -14.62 -43.32
C VAL A 116 40.61 -13.86 -43.27
N ARG A 117 40.59 -12.56 -43.54
CA ARG A 117 41.72 -11.65 -43.35
C ARG A 117 41.50 -10.82 -42.10
#